data_AF-A0A9D0Y5D6-F1
#
_entry.id   AF-A0A9D0Y5D6-F1
#
_cell.length_a   1.000
_cell.length_b   1.000
_cell.length_c   1.000
_cell.angle_alpha   90.00
_cell.angle_beta   90.00
_cell.angle_gamma   90.00
#
_symmetry.space_group_name_H-M   'P 1'
#
loop_
_entity.id
_entity.type
_entity.pdbx_description
1 polymer ?
#
loop_
_entity_poly.entity_id
_entity_poly.type
_entity_poly.pdbx_seq_one_letter_code
_entity_poly.pdbx_strand_id
1 'polypeptide(L)'
;MTPELRQDYLKTLGIPEFLYGTSECVNATTDRVGCLVIETEQEHSFCRSGQSYDLLEKMLGAIGLPMSDVVCVRATNTTLSSVIEVNPSKVILIMDKALKSTIDHTFTTFHPHEIISNPALKREAWEVLKEVKKCLK
;
A
#
# COMPACT_ATOMS: atom_id res chain seq x y z
N MET A 1 -28.19 -28.52 12.69
CA MET A 1 -28.94 -27.65 11.76
C MET A 1 -28.01 -27.37 10.59
N THR A 2 -28.38 -27.77 9.38
CA THR A 2 -27.51 -27.58 8.20
C THR A 2 -27.56 -26.11 7.76
N PRO A 3 -26.47 -25.59 7.16
CA PRO A 3 -26.39 -24.18 6.74
C PRO A 3 -27.50 -23.77 5.78
N GLU A 4 -27.95 -24.70 4.93
CA GLU A 4 -29.06 -24.51 3.98
C GLU A 4 -30.40 -24.27 4.70
N LEU A 5 -30.69 -25.05 5.74
CA LEU A 5 -31.92 -24.93 6.53
C LEU A 5 -31.98 -23.60 7.30
N ARG A 6 -30.82 -23.10 7.74
CA ARG A 6 -30.70 -21.81 8.42
C ARG A 6 -31.01 -20.65 7.46
N GLN A 7 -30.50 -20.70 6.23
CA GLN A 7 -30.74 -19.63 5.24
C GLN A 7 -32.21 -19.54 4.84
N ASP A 8 -32.87 -20.67 4.63
CA ASP A 8 -34.30 -20.71 4.26
C ASP A 8 -35.20 -20.17 5.37
N TYR A 9 -34.85 -20.46 6.64
CA TYR A 9 -35.55 -19.91 7.80
C TYR A 9 -35.44 -18.37 7.89
N LEU A 10 -34.23 -17.83 7.70
CA LEU A 10 -33.98 -16.39 7.77
C LEU A 10 -34.69 -15.64 6.63
N LYS A 11 -34.72 -16.24 5.43
CA LYS A 11 -35.49 -15.72 4.30
C LYS A 11 -37.00 -15.69 4.59
N THR A 12 -37.53 -16.74 5.22
CA THR A 12 -38.95 -16.85 5.57
C THR A 12 -39.38 -15.80 6.61
N LEU A 13 -38.48 -15.40 7.50
CA LEU A 13 -38.70 -14.32 8.46
C LEU A 13 -38.64 -12.92 7.81
N GLY A 14 -38.46 -12.82 6.50
CA GLY A 14 -38.35 -11.56 5.77
C GLY A 14 -37.08 -10.80 6.11
N ILE A 15 -36.08 -11.47 6.69
CA ILE A 15 -34.79 -10.86 6.96
C ILE A 15 -34.11 -10.67 5.60
N PRO A 16 -33.57 -9.48 5.30
CA PRO A 16 -32.81 -9.26 4.08
C PRO A 16 -31.55 -10.13 4.02
N GLU A 17 -31.29 -10.71 2.84
CA GLU A 17 -30.19 -11.65 2.59
C GLU A 17 -28.82 -11.11 3.02
N PHE A 18 -28.57 -9.81 2.89
CA PHE A 18 -27.30 -9.20 3.29
C PHE A 18 -26.98 -9.32 4.79
N LEU A 19 -27.97 -9.56 5.65
CA LEU A 19 -27.75 -9.71 7.09
C LEU A 19 -27.29 -11.11 7.50
N TYR A 20 -27.41 -12.11 6.61
CA TYR A 20 -27.11 -13.50 6.95
C TYR A 20 -26.52 -14.35 5.81
N GLY A 21 -26.46 -13.82 4.60
CA GLY A 21 -25.70 -14.40 3.52
C GLY A 21 -24.24 -14.41 3.95
N THR A 22 -23.70 -15.61 4.14
CA THR A 22 -22.28 -15.80 4.40
C THR A 22 -21.56 -15.24 3.19
N SER A 23 -21.05 -14.02 3.33
CA SER A 23 -20.31 -13.38 2.26
C SER A 23 -19.05 -14.21 2.03
N GLU A 24 -18.99 -14.98 0.94
CA GLU A 24 -17.71 -15.30 0.32
C GLU A 24 -17.19 -14.03 -0.34
N CYS A 25 -16.74 -13.14 0.53
CA CYS A 25 -15.90 -12.00 0.26
C CYS A 25 -14.94 -11.95 1.45
N VAL A 26 -13.95 -12.84 1.46
CA VAL A 26 -12.78 -12.66 2.32
C VAL A 26 -11.89 -11.59 1.67
N ASN A 27 -12.44 -10.39 1.53
CA ASN A 27 -11.63 -9.19 1.49
C ASN A 27 -11.88 -8.53 2.83
N ALA A 28 -11.11 -9.00 3.82
CA ALA A 28 -11.05 -8.40 5.14
C ALA A 28 -10.96 -6.87 4.97
N THR A 29 -12.07 -6.21 5.28
CA THR A 29 -12.15 -4.79 5.59
C THR A 29 -11.47 -4.59 6.94
N THR A 30 -10.14 -4.69 6.95
CA THR A 30 -9.36 -3.77 7.77
C THR A 30 -9.25 -2.50 6.95
N ASP A 31 -9.27 -1.31 7.56
CA ASP A 31 -8.97 -0.04 6.88
C ASP A 31 -7.61 -0.16 6.19
N ARG A 32 -7.60 -0.64 4.94
CA ARG A 32 -6.40 -0.85 4.16
C ARG A 32 -6.00 0.52 3.67
N VAL A 33 -4.87 0.99 4.17
CA VAL A 33 -4.19 2.15 3.63
C VAL A 33 -3.97 1.90 2.13
N GLY A 34 -4.22 2.93 1.31
CA GLY A 34 -4.09 2.85 -0.14
C GLY A 34 -2.68 2.43 -0.55
N CYS A 35 -1.65 3.02 0.07
CA CYS A 35 -0.25 2.65 -0.17
C CYS A 35 0.62 2.76 1.09
N LEU A 36 1.44 1.74 1.32
CA LEU A 36 2.52 1.77 2.30
C LEU A 36 3.82 2.14 1.59
N VAL A 37 4.46 3.23 2.01
CA VAL A 37 5.75 3.65 1.48
C VAL A 37 6.82 3.41 2.55
N ILE A 38 7.86 2.66 2.19
CA ILE A 38 8.92 2.23 3.11
C ILE A 38 10.24 2.90 2.73
N GLU A 39 10.87 3.59 3.69
CA GLU A 39 12.26 4.07 3.61
C GLU A 39 13.20 3.28 4.51
N THR A 40 14.49 3.32 4.19
CA THR A 40 15.55 2.61 4.92
C THR A 40 16.69 3.51 5.36
N GLU A 41 16.83 4.69 4.74
CA GLU A 41 17.89 5.65 5.05
C GLU A 41 17.50 6.63 6.18
N GLN A 42 18.49 7.02 6.99
CA GLN A 42 18.28 7.87 8.16
C GLN A 42 18.58 9.35 7.93
N GLU A 43 19.47 9.70 6.99
CA GLU A 43 20.00 11.06 6.88
C GLU A 43 19.07 12.01 6.09
N HIS A 44 18.42 11.51 5.05
CA HIS A 44 17.51 12.27 4.19
C HIS A 44 16.08 11.73 4.13
N SER A 45 15.67 11.12 5.25
CA SER A 45 14.33 10.54 5.46
C SER A 45 13.20 11.45 4.97
N PHE A 46 12.31 10.89 4.15
CA PHE A 46 11.06 11.54 3.75
C PHE A 46 9.95 11.35 4.79
N CYS A 47 10.14 10.54 5.85
CA CYS A 47 9.21 10.56 6.99
C CYS A 47 9.22 11.88 7.78
N ARG A 48 10.09 12.83 7.41
CA ARG A 48 10.14 14.19 7.96
C ARG A 48 9.89 15.21 6.85
N SER A 49 9.30 16.34 7.20
CA SER A 49 9.15 17.47 6.28
C SER A 49 10.52 17.91 5.74
N GLY A 50 10.67 17.93 4.42
CA GLY A 50 11.92 18.26 3.73
C GLY A 50 11.81 18.03 2.22
N GLN A 51 12.89 18.29 1.48
CA GLN A 51 12.88 18.18 0.01
C GLN A 51 12.53 16.77 -0.49
N SER A 52 12.94 15.72 0.23
CA SER A 52 12.59 14.34 -0.07
C SER A 52 11.08 14.08 0.07
N TYR A 53 10.45 14.63 1.11
CA TYR A 53 8.99 14.53 1.32
C TYR A 53 8.22 15.33 0.25
N ASP A 54 8.65 16.54 -0.07
CA ASP A 54 8.00 17.37 -1.10
C ASP A 54 8.04 16.69 -2.47
N LEU A 55 9.14 15.99 -2.79
CA LEU A 55 9.22 15.21 -4.01
C LEU A 55 8.32 13.96 -3.94
N LEU A 56 8.29 13.27 -2.82
CA LEU A 56 7.40 12.12 -2.60
C LEU A 56 5.94 12.50 -2.81
N GLU A 57 5.49 13.59 -2.19
CA GLU A 57 4.14 14.12 -2.35
C GLU A 57 3.83 14.43 -3.81
N LYS A 58 4.76 15.05 -4.55
CA LYS A 58 4.60 15.31 -5.99
C LYS A 58 4.51 14.03 -6.81
N MET A 59 5.32 13.02 -6.49
CA MET A 59 5.32 11.73 -7.18
C MET A 59 3.99 10.98 -6.97
N LEU A 60 3.52 10.90 -5.73
CA LEU A 60 2.27 10.25 -5.38
C LEU A 60 1.05 11.06 -5.88
N GLY A 61 1.11 12.39 -5.80
CA GLY A 61 0.11 13.28 -6.38
C GLY A 61 -0.01 13.12 -7.90
N ALA A 62 1.10 12.90 -8.62
CA ALA A 62 1.08 12.68 -10.07
C ALA A 62 0.37 11.38 -10.48
N ILE A 63 0.34 10.36 -9.61
CA ILE A 63 -0.45 9.15 -9.83
C ILE A 63 -1.89 9.27 -9.32
N GLY A 64 -2.22 10.35 -8.62
CA GLY A 64 -3.54 10.61 -8.05
C GLY A 64 -3.75 9.99 -6.66
N LEU A 65 -2.66 9.71 -5.94
CA LEU A 65 -2.71 9.17 -4.59
C LEU A 65 -2.46 10.30 -3.57
N PRO A 66 -3.48 10.68 -2.77
CA PRO A 66 -3.30 11.70 -1.75
C PRO A 66 -2.49 11.16 -0.58
N MET A 67 -1.72 12.02 0.09
CA MET A 67 -0.94 11.63 1.27
C MET A 67 -1.81 11.14 2.44
N SER A 68 -3.11 11.48 2.45
CA SER A 68 -4.09 10.95 3.41
C SER A 68 -4.29 9.44 3.33
N ASP A 69 -4.09 8.85 2.14
CA ASP A 69 -4.21 7.41 1.89
C ASP A 69 -2.85 6.70 1.85
N VAL A 70 -1.80 7.39 2.31
CA VAL A 70 -0.41 6.93 2.28
C VAL A 70 0.13 6.85 3.69
N VAL A 71 0.70 5.71 4.05
CA VAL A 71 1.45 5.56 5.29
C VAL A 71 2.93 5.44 4.96
N CYS A 72 3.73 6.38 5.47
CA CYS A 72 5.18 6.36 5.33
C CYS A 72 5.80 5.74 6.59
N VAL A 73 6.60 4.69 6.42
CA VAL A 73 7.26 3.99 7.53
C VAL A 73 8.74 3.84 7.22
N ARG A 74 9.55 3.91 8.27
CA ARG A 74 10.95 3.53 8.20
C ARG A 74 11.11 2.08 8.60
N ALA A 75 11.79 1.29 7.77
CA ALA A 75 12.12 -0.09 8.06
C ALA A 75 13.52 -0.43 7.57
N THR A 76 14.22 -1.31 8.26
CA THR A 76 15.41 -2.00 7.75
C THR A 76 15.01 -3.37 7.20
N ASN A 77 15.94 -4.06 6.53
CA ASN A 77 15.72 -5.41 5.98
C ASN A 77 15.17 -6.39 7.03
N THR A 78 15.65 -6.30 8.27
CA THR A 78 15.24 -7.17 9.38
C THR A 78 13.84 -6.85 9.91
N THR A 79 13.37 -5.62 9.79
CA THR A 79 12.05 -5.18 10.30
C THR A 79 10.99 -5.09 9.22
N LEU A 80 11.36 -5.26 7.95
CA LEU A 80 10.48 -5.05 6.80
C LEU A 80 9.23 -5.94 6.85
N SER A 81 9.39 -7.24 7.13
CA SER A 81 8.28 -8.18 7.23
C SER A 81 7.30 -7.78 8.35
N SER A 82 7.82 -7.42 9.52
CA SER A 82 6.98 -6.98 10.64
C SER A 82 6.24 -5.67 10.34
N VAL A 83 6.88 -4.73 9.65
CA VAL A 83 6.24 -3.47 9.26
C VAL A 83 5.09 -3.70 8.28
N ILE A 84 5.25 -4.63 7.35
CA ILE A 84 4.22 -4.99 6.37
C ILE A 84 3.05 -5.71 7.05
N GLU A 85 3.32 -6.62 8.00
CA GLU A 85 2.27 -7.30 8.77
C GLU A 85 1.45 -6.33 9.63
N VAL A 86 2.11 -5.33 10.22
CA VAL A 86 1.46 -4.31 11.06
C VAL A 86 0.65 -3.31 10.24
N ASN A 87 1.03 -3.07 8.97
CA ASN A 87 0.41 -2.07 8.10
C ASN A 87 -0.18 -2.71 6.83
N PRO A 88 -1.31 -3.44 6.94
CA PRO A 88 -1.94 -4.06 5.79
C PRO A 88 -2.38 -3.01 4.79
N SER A 89 -1.81 -3.06 3.58
CA SER A 89 -1.98 -2.04 2.54
C SER A 89 -2.24 -2.66 1.18
N LYS A 90 -2.89 -1.92 0.27
CA LYS A 90 -3.20 -2.44 -1.09
C LYS A 90 -1.95 -2.57 -1.96
N VAL A 91 -1.01 -1.63 -1.83
CA VAL A 91 0.26 -1.61 -2.57
C VAL A 91 1.39 -1.20 -1.63
N ILE A 92 2.55 -1.84 -1.77
CA ILE A 92 3.74 -1.55 -0.98
C ILE A 92 4.80 -0.96 -1.91
N LEU A 93 5.30 0.23 -1.59
CA LEU A 93 6.35 0.93 -2.34
C LEU A 93 7.59 1.08 -1.45
N ILE A 94 8.63 0.32 -1.76
CA ILE A 94 9.92 0.39 -1.08
C ILE A 94 10.79 1.37 -1.86
N MET A 95 11.16 2.47 -1.21
CA MET A 95 12.03 3.51 -1.77
C MET A 95 13.50 3.26 -1.44
N ASP A 96 13.92 2.03 -1.68
CA ASP A 96 15.30 1.57 -1.60
C ASP A 96 15.49 0.43 -2.61
N LYS A 97 16.33 0.66 -3.61
CA LYS A 97 16.61 -0.31 -4.68
C LYS A 97 17.41 -1.51 -4.17
N ALA A 98 18.14 -1.38 -3.06
CA ALA A 98 18.90 -2.48 -2.47
C ALA A 98 17.98 -3.52 -1.81
N LEU A 99 16.75 -3.14 -1.45
CA LEU A 99 15.79 -4.03 -0.81
C LEU A 99 14.93 -4.74 -1.84
N LYS A 100 15.18 -6.04 -1.98
CA LYS A 100 14.32 -6.95 -2.71
C LYS A 100 13.31 -7.55 -1.75
N SER A 101 12.04 -7.34 -2.02
CA SER A 101 10.94 -8.05 -1.35
C SER A 101 10.42 -9.15 -2.28
N THR A 102 10.09 -10.30 -1.70
CA THR A 102 9.43 -11.43 -2.40
C THR A 102 7.90 -11.40 -2.25
N ILE A 103 7.35 -10.31 -1.71
CA ILE A 103 5.92 -10.16 -1.41
C ILE A 103 5.19 -9.61 -2.64
N ASP A 104 4.05 -10.21 -2.98
CA ASP A 104 3.19 -9.75 -4.08
C ASP A 104 2.76 -8.29 -3.90
N HIS A 105 2.62 -7.57 -5.02
CA HIS A 105 2.31 -6.14 -5.08
C HIS A 105 3.33 -5.21 -4.37
N THR A 106 4.58 -5.66 -4.23
CA THR A 106 5.69 -4.82 -3.81
C THR A 106 6.42 -4.23 -5.00
N PHE A 107 6.58 -2.91 -4.98
CA PHE A 107 7.34 -2.16 -5.96
C PHE A 107 8.57 -1.56 -5.31
N THR A 108 9.69 -1.57 -6.02
CA THR A 108 10.95 -0.99 -5.54
C THR A 108 11.33 0.18 -6.42
N THR A 109 11.76 1.28 -5.81
CA THR A 109 12.19 2.47 -6.53
C THR A 109 13.32 3.16 -5.78
N PHE A 110 13.93 4.16 -6.42
CA PHE A 110 15.00 4.95 -5.81
C PHE A 110 14.46 5.86 -4.72
N HIS A 111 15.33 6.16 -3.76
CA HIS A 111 14.97 7.08 -2.71
C HIS A 111 14.76 8.50 -3.29
N PRO A 112 13.78 9.29 -2.82
CA PRO A 112 13.54 10.64 -3.35
C PRO A 112 14.79 11.53 -3.33
N HIS A 113 15.64 11.38 -2.31
CA HIS A 113 16.91 12.09 -2.24
C HIS A 113 17.85 11.76 -3.41
N GLU A 114 17.97 10.49 -3.80
CA GLU A 114 18.78 10.07 -4.94
C GLU A 114 18.22 10.64 -6.25
N ILE A 115 16.89 10.70 -6.38
CA ILE A 115 16.20 11.24 -7.56
C ILE A 115 16.42 12.76 -7.69
N ILE A 116 16.50 13.48 -6.56
CA ILE A 116 16.85 14.91 -6.53
C ILE A 116 18.30 15.09 -7.01
N SER A 117 19.21 14.29 -6.48
CA SER A 117 20.64 14.34 -6.80
C SER A 117 20.95 13.90 -8.23
N ASN A 118 20.19 12.94 -8.78
CA ASN A 118 20.37 12.42 -10.13
C ASN A 118 19.04 12.39 -10.92
N PRO A 119 18.77 13.42 -11.74
CA PRO A 119 17.54 13.52 -12.53
C PRO A 119 17.32 12.38 -13.53
N ALA A 120 18.37 11.63 -13.92
CA ALA A 120 18.22 10.49 -14.82
C ALA A 120 17.36 9.37 -14.21
N LEU A 121 17.33 9.27 -12.87
CA LEU A 121 16.56 8.27 -12.13
C LEU A 121 15.04 8.54 -12.16
N LYS A 122 14.62 9.77 -12.48
CA LYS A 122 13.20 10.16 -12.54
C LYS A 122 12.39 9.30 -13.49
N ARG A 123 12.96 8.95 -14.63
CA ARG A 123 12.25 8.16 -15.65
C ARG A 123 11.99 6.74 -15.15
N GLU A 124 12.99 6.10 -14.54
CA GLU A 124 12.83 4.77 -13.94
C GLU A 124 11.82 4.80 -12.79
N ALA A 125 11.92 5.79 -11.89
CA ALA A 125 10.95 5.97 -10.81
C ALA A 125 9.51 6.19 -11.33
N TRP A 126 9.35 6.95 -12.41
CA TRP A 126 8.04 7.18 -13.04
C TRP A 126 7.43 5.93 -13.65
N GLU A 127 8.23 5.05 -14.26
CA GLU A 127 7.72 3.77 -14.77
C GLU A 127 7.14 2.92 -13.64
N VAL A 128 7.86 2.81 -12.51
CA VAL A 128 7.38 2.08 -11.32
C VAL A 128 6.10 2.69 -10.77
N LEU A 129 6.01 4.02 -10.66
CA LEU A 129 4.81 4.71 -10.20
C LEU A 129 3.58 4.44 -11.10
N LYS A 130 3.78 4.30 -12.42
CA LYS A 130 2.68 3.92 -13.33
C LYS A 130 2.19 2.49 -13.07
N GLU A 131 3.07 1.57 -12.69
CA GLU A 131 2.68 0.21 -12.31
C GLU A 131 1.91 0.20 -10.98
N VAL A 132 2.41 0.93 -9.97
CA VAL A 132 1.71 1.17 -8.70
C VAL A 132 0.29 1.70 -8.96
N LYS A 133 0.15 2.69 -9.84
CA LYS A 133 -1.15 3.26 -10.24
C LYS A 133 -2.10 2.22 -10.84
N LYS A 134 -1.60 1.25 -11.61
CA LYS A 134 -2.44 0.17 -12.17
C LYS A 134 -2.94 -0.76 -11.07
N CYS A 135 -2.11 -1.05 -10.07
CA CYS A 135 -2.49 -1.89 -8.92
C CYS A 135 -3.42 -1.18 -7.92
N LEU A 136 -3.42 0.15 -7.88
CA LEU A 136 -4.32 0.93 -7.03
C LEU A 136 -5.75 1.00 -7.56
N LYS A 137 -5.98 0.78 -8.86
CA LYS A 137 -7.33 0.67 -9.46
C LYS A 137 -8.05 -0.61 -9.05
#